data_AF-A0A4V1IVU7-F1
#
_entry.id   AF-A0A4V1IVU7-F1
#
_cell.length_a   1.000
_cell.length_b   1.000
_cell.length_c   1.000
_cell.angle_alpha   90.00
_cell.angle_beta   90.00
_cell.angle_gamma   90.00
#
_symmetry.space_group_name_H-M   'P 1'
#
loop_
_entity.id
_entity.type
_entity.pdbx_description
1 polymer ?
#
loop_
_entity_poly.entity_id
_entity_poly.type
_entity_poly.pdbx_seq_one_letter_code
_entity_poly.pdbx_strand_id
1 'polypeptide(L)'
;MAFLFMFYFFTLTAYALVFDLLMLITGETRRKDIHVRPWMAASPRELWSARWNLQMQGTLASAIYLPMCHLLDTIAAFFIRAAVEKTSTTLLHAACSGHETTKHDGSITLARGMQHVNRYIAALVVFFVSAVNHEMLVISYFGGTDGDHMRFFCFQGALVFVYSIVETLLAAILSTALMPHGHLPFIVGWPIVVASLAATGHWFFRPFIRAGTLDYLLNHYALV
;
A
#
# COMPACT_ATOMS: atom_id res chain seq x y z
N MET A 1 19.12 -12.13 -12.63
CA MET A 1 18.34 -11.43 -11.58
C MET A 1 16.83 -11.55 -11.78
N ALA A 2 16.25 -11.13 -12.91
CA ALA A 2 14.81 -11.33 -13.17
C ALA A 2 14.38 -12.81 -13.10
N PHE A 3 15.22 -13.73 -13.58
CA PHE A 3 14.98 -15.18 -13.46
C PHE A 3 14.97 -15.66 -12.00
N LEU A 4 15.89 -15.20 -11.16
CA LEU A 4 15.92 -15.53 -9.71
C LEU A 4 14.70 -14.97 -8.98
N PHE A 5 14.24 -13.77 -9.37
CA PHE A 5 13.01 -13.20 -8.84
C PHE A 5 11.78 -13.99 -9.26
N MET A 6 11.67 -14.34 -10.54
CA MET A 6 10.58 -15.21 -11.02
C MET A 6 10.64 -16.58 -10.36
N PHE A 7 11.83 -17.15 -10.17
CA PHE A 7 12.02 -18.39 -9.46
C PHE A 7 11.63 -18.27 -7.99
N TYR A 8 11.96 -17.17 -7.31
CA TYR A 8 11.53 -16.90 -5.94
C TYR A 8 10.01 -16.73 -5.85
N PHE A 9 9.40 -15.96 -6.75
CA PHE A 9 7.94 -15.78 -6.80
C PHE A 9 7.24 -17.10 -7.10
N PHE A 10 7.78 -17.89 -8.04
CA PHE A 10 7.34 -19.24 -8.33
C PHE A 10 7.52 -20.15 -7.12
N THR A 11 8.63 -20.04 -6.39
CA THR A 11 8.92 -20.83 -5.18
C THR A 11 7.99 -20.44 -4.04
N LEU A 12 7.72 -19.15 -3.81
CA LEU A 12 6.70 -18.70 -2.86
C LEU A 12 5.30 -19.14 -3.27
N THR A 13 5.00 -19.11 -4.57
CA THR A 13 3.72 -19.60 -5.10
C THR A 13 3.61 -21.11 -4.92
N ALA A 14 4.68 -21.86 -5.19
CA ALA A 14 4.77 -23.30 -4.98
C ALA A 14 4.67 -23.64 -3.49
N TYR A 15 5.35 -22.92 -2.61
CA TYR A 15 5.19 -23.08 -1.16
C TYR A 15 3.78 -22.77 -0.72
N ALA A 16 3.17 -21.68 -1.19
CA ALA A 16 1.78 -21.38 -0.89
C ALA A 16 0.83 -22.49 -1.38
N LEU A 17 1.06 -23.05 -2.57
CA LEU A 17 0.31 -24.18 -3.10
C LEU A 17 0.53 -25.47 -2.29
N VAL A 18 1.76 -25.74 -1.86
CA VAL A 18 2.11 -26.91 -1.03
C VAL A 18 1.48 -26.77 0.36
N PHE A 19 1.58 -25.61 1.01
CA PHE A 19 0.92 -25.36 2.29
C PHE A 19 -0.60 -25.43 2.17
N ASP A 20 -1.18 -24.92 1.08
CA ASP A 20 -2.61 -25.07 0.80
C ASP A 20 -3.01 -26.55 0.66
N LEU A 21 -2.20 -27.35 -0.04
CA LEU A 21 -2.43 -28.78 -0.23
C LEU A 21 -2.28 -29.56 1.08
N LEU A 22 -1.26 -29.25 1.89
CA LEU A 22 -1.05 -29.86 3.20
C LEU A 22 -2.22 -29.57 4.14
N MET A 23 -2.69 -28.32 4.18
CA MET A 23 -3.87 -27.94 4.98
C MET A 23 -5.13 -28.67 4.51
N LEU A 24 -5.30 -28.85 3.19
CA LEU A 24 -6.40 -29.64 2.63
C LEU A 24 -6.34 -31.10 3.09
N ILE A 25 -5.15 -31.70 3.10
CA ILE A 25 -4.93 -33.10 3.51
C ILE A 25 -5.14 -33.29 5.02
N THR A 26 -4.68 -32.36 5.85
CA THR A 26 -4.80 -32.46 7.31
C THR A 26 -6.19 -32.10 7.84
N GLY A 27 -7.07 -31.56 6.99
CA GLY A 27 -8.38 -31.04 7.41
C GLY A 27 -8.29 -29.76 8.24
N GLU A 28 -7.10 -29.18 8.35
CA GLU A 28 -6.88 -27.92 9.05
C GLU A 28 -7.41 -26.76 8.21
N THR A 29 -8.11 -25.83 8.86
CA THR A 29 -8.60 -24.65 8.15
C THR A 29 -7.40 -23.83 7.68
N ARG A 30 -7.33 -23.58 6.36
CA ARG A 30 -6.30 -22.74 5.74
C ARG A 30 -6.06 -21.49 6.58
N ARG A 31 -4.82 -21.29 7.02
CA ARG A 31 -4.36 -20.07 7.68
C ARG A 31 -4.48 -18.89 6.69
N LYS A 32 -5.61 -18.20 6.74
CA LYS A 32 -5.94 -17.04 5.89
C LYS A 32 -5.22 -15.76 6.35
N ASP A 33 -4.35 -15.86 7.34
CA ASP A 33 -3.70 -14.77 8.06
C ASP A 33 -2.37 -14.31 7.44
N ILE A 34 -1.76 -15.08 6.53
CA ILE A 34 -0.45 -14.72 5.94
C ILE A 34 -0.54 -14.32 4.45
N HIS A 35 -1.02 -15.19 3.56
CA HIS A 35 -1.13 -14.88 2.13
C HIS A 35 -2.46 -15.37 1.54
N VAL A 36 -3.10 -14.57 0.69
CA VAL A 36 -4.35 -14.92 0.00
C VAL A 36 -4.18 -14.78 -1.50
N ARG A 37 -3.68 -15.85 -2.13
CA ARG A 37 -3.48 -15.96 -3.60
C ARG A 37 -2.86 -14.68 -4.20
N PRO A 38 -1.64 -14.27 -3.78
CA PRO A 38 -1.01 -13.03 -4.25
C PRO A 38 -0.80 -12.97 -5.77
N TRP A 39 -0.63 -14.12 -6.43
CA TRP A 39 -0.55 -14.22 -7.89
C TRP A 39 -1.87 -13.90 -8.61
N MET A 40 -2.99 -13.78 -7.88
CA MET A 40 -4.29 -13.36 -8.42
C MET A 40 -4.61 -11.89 -8.13
N ALA A 41 -3.64 -11.08 -7.72
CA ALA A 41 -3.87 -9.64 -7.55
C ALA A 41 -4.21 -8.99 -8.89
N ALA A 42 -5.38 -8.37 -8.98
CA ALA A 42 -5.82 -7.59 -10.13
C ALA A 42 -5.22 -6.18 -10.14
N SER A 43 -4.61 -5.73 -9.04
CA SER A 43 -3.95 -4.42 -8.96
C SER A 43 -2.78 -4.43 -7.96
N PRO A 44 -1.83 -3.47 -8.08
CA PRO A 44 -0.79 -3.29 -7.07
C PRO A 44 -1.39 -3.01 -5.69
N ARG A 45 -2.48 -2.24 -5.62
CA ARG A 45 -3.19 -1.97 -4.37
C ARG A 45 -3.68 -3.26 -3.73
N GLU A 46 -4.38 -4.10 -4.48
CA GLU A 46 -4.93 -5.36 -3.98
C GLU A 46 -3.85 -6.33 -3.52
N LEU A 47 -2.72 -6.40 -4.24
CA LEU A 47 -1.57 -7.21 -3.83
C LEU A 47 -1.14 -6.85 -2.40
N TRP A 48 -0.86 -5.58 -2.16
CA TRP A 48 -0.29 -5.11 -0.90
C TRP A 48 -1.31 -4.96 0.23
N SER A 49 -2.59 -4.71 -0.07
CA SER A 49 -3.59 -4.46 0.97
C SER A 49 -4.40 -5.69 1.36
N ALA A 50 -4.49 -6.71 0.51
CA ALA A 50 -5.45 -7.80 0.68
C ALA A 50 -4.90 -9.21 0.40
N ARG A 51 -3.69 -9.34 -0.12
CA ARG A 51 -3.18 -10.65 -0.57
C ARG A 51 -1.78 -11.00 -0.09
N TRP A 52 -0.96 -10.00 0.22
CA TRP A 52 0.44 -10.19 0.61
C TRP A 52 0.67 -9.86 2.09
N ASN A 53 1.17 -10.84 2.85
CA ASN A 53 1.58 -10.69 4.25
C ASN A 53 0.50 -9.99 5.10
N LEU A 54 -0.67 -10.62 5.20
CA LEU A 54 -1.85 -10.05 5.86
C LEU A 54 -1.63 -9.77 7.35
N GLN A 55 -0.78 -10.55 8.00
CA GLN A 55 -0.34 -10.26 9.37
C GLN A 55 0.38 -8.90 9.45
N MET A 56 1.40 -8.67 8.62
CA MET A 56 2.09 -7.38 8.60
C MET A 56 1.16 -6.26 8.11
N GLN A 57 0.28 -6.54 7.15
CA GLN A 57 -0.72 -5.59 6.68
C GLN A 57 -1.63 -5.14 7.83
N GLY A 58 -2.15 -6.06 8.64
CA GLY A 58 -3.00 -5.72 9.80
C GLY A 58 -2.25 -4.89 10.85
N THR A 59 -0.99 -5.25 11.11
CA THR A 59 -0.11 -4.48 12.01
C THR A 59 0.13 -3.07 11.49
N LEU A 60 0.54 -2.90 10.23
CA LEU A 60 0.79 -1.58 9.65
C LEU A 60 -0.51 -0.76 9.49
N ALA A 61 -1.64 -1.43 9.23
CA ALA A 61 -2.94 -0.77 9.14
C ALA A 61 -3.34 -0.13 10.48
N SER A 62 -3.22 -0.90 11.56
CA SER A 62 -3.56 -0.45 12.92
C SER A 62 -2.54 0.53 13.51
N ALA A 63 -1.24 0.28 13.32
CA ALA A 63 -0.18 1.08 13.91
C ALA A 63 0.13 2.37 13.15
N ILE A 64 -0.11 2.41 11.83
CA ILE A 64 0.34 3.52 10.98
C ILE A 64 -0.80 4.08 10.15
N TYR A 65 -1.47 3.24 9.35
CA TYR A 65 -2.43 3.72 8.36
C TYR A 65 -3.60 4.48 9.00
N LEU A 66 -4.32 3.85 9.95
CA LEU A 66 -5.48 4.44 10.60
C LEU A 66 -5.12 5.69 11.44
N PRO A 67 -4.06 5.67 12.26
CA PRO A 67 -3.60 6.90 12.94
C PRO A 67 -3.26 8.04 11.98
N MET A 68 -2.56 7.74 10.87
CA MET A 68 -2.19 8.76 9.88
C MET A 68 -3.43 9.31 9.17
N CYS A 69 -4.39 8.45 8.86
CA CYS A 69 -5.70 8.83 8.33
C CYS A 69 -6.41 9.84 9.24
N HIS A 70 -6.50 9.57 10.53
CA HIS A 70 -7.13 10.45 11.51
C HIS A 70 -6.37 11.77 11.69
N LEU A 71 -5.03 11.71 11.70
CA LEU A 71 -4.18 12.89 11.80
C LEU A 71 -4.41 13.83 10.61
N LEU A 72 -4.37 13.30 9.39
CA LEU A 72 -4.58 14.09 8.18
C LEU A 72 -6.00 14.67 8.10
N ASP A 73 -7.01 13.90 8.49
CA ASP A 73 -8.40 14.39 8.53
C ASP A 73 -8.56 15.52 9.55
N THR A 74 -7.92 15.41 10.72
CA THR A 74 -7.94 16.43 11.77
C THR A 74 -7.25 17.73 11.31
N ILE A 75 -6.08 17.61 10.68
CA ILE A 75 -5.34 18.73 10.12
C ILE A 75 -6.17 19.44 9.04
N ALA A 76 -6.76 18.68 8.12
CA ALA A 76 -7.59 19.25 7.06
C ALA A 76 -8.83 19.99 7.61
N ALA A 77 -9.50 19.40 8.61
CA ALA A 77 -10.65 20.03 9.26
C ALA A 77 -10.26 21.32 10.00
N PHE A 78 -9.09 21.35 10.64
CA PHE A 78 -8.57 22.55 11.29
C PHE A 78 -8.37 23.69 10.29
N PHE A 79 -7.73 23.42 9.15
CA PHE A 79 -7.52 24.45 8.13
C PHE A 79 -8.82 24.94 7.48
N ILE A 80 -9.80 24.06 7.27
CA ILE A 80 -11.13 24.47 6.78
C ILE A 80 -11.80 25.40 7.79
N ARG A 81 -11.79 25.06 9.08
CA ARG A 81 -12.37 25.92 10.14
C ARG A 81 -11.72 27.29 10.16
N ALA A 82 -10.38 27.33 10.18
CA ALA A 82 -9.62 28.58 10.18
C ALA A 82 -9.93 29.45 8.94
N ALA A 83 -10.10 28.83 7.76
CA ALA A 83 -10.49 29.53 6.55
C ALA A 83 -11.92 30.11 6.63
N VAL A 84 -12.89 29.32 7.12
CA VAL A 84 -14.28 29.75 7.28
C VAL A 84 -14.42 30.89 8.29
N GLU A 85 -13.71 30.83 9.42
CA GLU A 85 -13.68 31.89 10.43
C GLU A 85 -13.11 33.20 9.87
N LYS A 86 -12.02 33.12 9.09
CA LYS A 86 -11.44 34.28 8.42
C LYS A 86 -12.37 34.90 7.38
N THR A 87 -13.09 34.09 6.61
CA THR A 87 -14.08 34.59 5.65
C THR A 87 -15.28 35.21 6.38
N SER A 88 -15.76 34.59 7.46
CA SER A 88 -16.89 35.09 8.26
C SER A 88 -16.58 36.42 8.92
N THR A 89 -15.39 36.59 9.50
CA THR A 89 -14.94 37.87 10.08
C THR A 89 -14.83 38.96 9.03
N THR A 90 -14.31 38.65 7.84
CA THR A 90 -14.25 39.60 6.71
C THR A 90 -15.65 40.00 6.24
N LEU A 91 -16.57 39.05 6.14
CA LEU A 91 -17.97 39.31 5.75
C LEU A 91 -18.73 40.07 6.83
N LEU A 92 -18.55 39.77 8.11
CA LEU A 92 -19.16 40.50 9.22
C LEU A 92 -18.67 41.96 9.27
N HIS A 93 -17.39 42.21 9.03
CA HIS A 93 -16.86 43.57 8.88
C HIS A 93 -17.49 44.31 7.68
N ALA A 94 -17.80 43.61 6.58
CA ALA A 94 -18.52 44.18 5.44
C ALA A 94 -20.03 44.33 5.70
N ALA A 95 -20.61 43.49 6.56
CA ALA A 95 -22.04 43.38 6.84
C ALA A 95 -22.49 44.09 8.13
N CYS A 96 -21.68 45.00 8.69
CA CYS A 96 -22.07 45.93 9.77
C CYS A 96 -23.17 46.95 9.36
N SER A 97 -24.12 46.52 8.53
CA SER A 97 -25.46 47.08 8.39
C SER A 97 -26.50 45.97 8.58
N GLY A 98 -26.75 45.59 9.83
CA GLY A 98 -27.99 44.97 10.25
C GLY A 98 -28.09 43.43 10.25
N HIS A 99 -28.30 42.92 11.46
CA HIS A 99 -29.14 41.77 11.81
C HIS A 99 -28.46 40.44 12.23
N GLU A 100 -29.15 39.77 13.15
CA GLU A 100 -28.71 38.79 14.15
C GLU A 100 -28.34 37.41 13.61
N THR A 101 -27.43 36.73 14.31
CA THR A 101 -26.88 35.43 13.93
C THR A 101 -27.43 34.28 14.78
N THR A 102 -28.14 33.38 14.11
CA THR A 102 -28.52 32.05 14.59
C THR A 102 -27.31 31.11 14.66
N LYS A 103 -27.07 30.50 15.83
CA LYS A 103 -26.03 29.47 16.04
C LYS A 103 -26.41 28.17 15.32
N HIS A 104 -25.68 27.83 14.27
CA HIS A 104 -25.72 26.50 13.64
C HIS A 104 -24.59 25.65 14.22
N ASP A 105 -24.92 24.53 14.88
CA ASP A 105 -23.94 23.54 15.35
C ASP A 105 -23.40 22.77 14.14
N GLY A 106 -22.34 23.32 13.54
CA GLY A 106 -21.76 22.88 12.28
C GLY A 106 -20.63 21.89 12.50
N SER A 107 -20.95 20.61 12.66
CA SER A 107 -19.97 19.55 12.42
C SER A 107 -19.49 19.67 10.97
N ILE A 108 -18.31 20.29 10.76
CA ILE A 108 -17.70 20.43 9.43
C ILE A 108 -17.29 19.04 8.96
N THR A 109 -18.10 18.45 8.09
CA THR A 109 -17.78 17.21 7.40
C THR A 109 -16.76 17.49 6.30
N LEU A 110 -15.60 16.83 6.37
CA LEU A 110 -14.57 16.93 5.34
C LEU A 110 -15.12 16.49 3.98
N ALA A 111 -14.83 17.24 2.91
CA ALA A 111 -15.23 16.85 1.57
C ALA A 111 -14.68 15.46 1.22
N ARG A 112 -15.53 14.59 0.65
CA ARG A 112 -15.17 13.20 0.31
C ARG A 112 -13.87 13.10 -0.50
N GLY A 113 -13.65 14.05 -1.43
CA GLY A 113 -12.40 14.11 -2.22
C GLY A 113 -11.15 14.28 -1.37
N MET A 114 -11.19 15.14 -0.34
CA MET A 114 -10.05 15.37 0.54
C MET A 114 -9.77 14.16 1.44
N GLN A 115 -10.82 13.45 1.90
CA GLN A 115 -10.66 12.18 2.60
C GLN A 115 -9.92 11.16 1.72
N HIS A 116 -10.28 11.02 0.45
CA HIS A 116 -9.58 10.10 -0.47
C HIS A 116 -8.09 10.44 -0.62
N VAL A 117 -7.76 11.72 -0.78
CA VAL A 117 -6.36 12.17 -0.83
C VAL A 117 -5.62 11.82 0.47
N ASN A 118 -6.22 12.10 1.63
CA ASN A 118 -5.64 11.74 2.92
C ASN A 118 -5.38 10.23 3.05
N ARG A 119 -6.33 9.40 2.59
CA ARG A 119 -6.18 7.93 2.57
C ARG A 119 -5.03 7.49 1.65
N TYR A 120 -4.79 8.16 0.53
CA TYR A 120 -3.66 7.86 -0.36
C TYR A 120 -2.32 8.28 0.24
N ILE A 121 -2.24 9.44 0.87
CA ILE A 121 -1.03 9.90 1.58
C ILE A 121 -0.71 8.94 2.73
N ALA A 122 -1.70 8.53 3.52
CA ALA A 122 -1.51 7.56 4.59
C ALA A 122 -0.97 6.22 4.07
N ALA A 123 -1.44 5.74 2.92
CA ALA A 123 -0.90 4.54 2.29
C ALA A 123 0.57 4.69 1.89
N LEU A 124 0.97 5.84 1.30
CA LEU A 124 2.37 6.12 0.98
C LEU A 124 3.27 6.11 2.23
N VAL A 125 2.78 6.67 3.35
CA VAL A 125 3.53 6.63 4.63
C VAL A 125 3.73 5.20 5.11
N VAL A 126 2.74 4.31 4.97
CA VAL A 126 2.89 2.89 5.30
C VAL A 126 4.02 2.24 4.49
N PHE A 127 4.10 2.51 3.19
CA PHE A 127 5.19 2.02 2.35
C PHE A 127 6.54 2.56 2.82
N PHE A 128 6.63 3.86 3.11
CA PHE A 128 7.86 4.47 3.60
C PHE A 128 8.33 3.86 4.93
N VAL A 129 7.43 3.69 5.91
CA VAL A 129 7.79 3.07 7.20
C VAL A 129 8.18 1.60 7.00
N SER A 130 7.49 0.88 6.12
CA SER A 130 7.87 -0.50 5.75
C SER A 130 9.28 -0.53 5.13
N ALA A 131 9.60 0.45 4.29
CA ALA A 131 10.91 0.62 3.68
C ALA A 131 12.01 0.81 4.74
N VAL A 132 11.81 1.73 5.69
CA VAL A 132 12.72 1.97 6.82
C VAL A 132 12.90 0.70 7.65
N ASN A 133 11.82 0.00 7.98
CA ASN A 133 11.88 -1.22 8.76
C ASN A 133 12.71 -2.31 8.07
N HIS A 134 12.53 -2.51 6.77
CA HIS A 134 13.30 -3.48 6.00
C HIS A 134 14.79 -3.12 5.91
N GLU A 135 15.10 -1.83 5.74
CA GLU A 135 16.49 -1.35 5.80
C GLU A 135 17.14 -1.61 7.16
N MET A 136 16.41 -1.36 8.26
CA MET A 136 16.91 -1.66 9.61
C MET A 136 17.16 -3.15 9.81
N LEU A 137 16.32 -4.03 9.27
CA LEU A 137 16.56 -5.47 9.30
C LEU A 137 17.81 -5.85 8.51
N VAL A 138 17.97 -5.33 7.30
CA VAL A 138 19.16 -5.56 6.46
C VAL A 138 20.44 -5.12 7.18
N ILE A 139 20.46 -3.92 7.76
CA ILE A 139 21.60 -3.43 8.54
C ILE A 139 21.86 -4.35 9.74
N SER A 140 20.82 -4.78 10.45
CA SER A 140 20.96 -5.61 11.65
C SER A 140 21.50 -7.01 11.34
N TYR A 141 21.11 -7.61 10.21
CA TYR A 141 21.55 -8.96 9.82
C TYR A 141 22.88 -8.97 9.08
N PHE A 142 23.15 -7.95 8.26
CA PHE A 142 24.27 -7.97 7.30
C PHE A 142 25.33 -6.88 7.54
N GLY A 143 25.12 -6.01 8.53
CA GLY A 143 26.09 -4.99 8.92
C GLY A 143 26.21 -3.79 7.97
N GLY A 144 25.33 -3.66 6.98
CA GLY A 144 25.33 -2.54 6.03
C GLY A 144 24.17 -2.58 5.05
N THR A 145 23.95 -1.46 4.33
CA THR A 145 22.90 -1.38 3.30
C THR A 145 23.25 -0.38 2.17
N ASP A 146 22.72 -0.67 0.97
CA ASP A 146 22.75 0.21 -0.21
C ASP A 146 21.44 1.00 -0.41
N GLY A 147 20.47 0.85 0.51
CA GLY A 147 19.14 1.45 0.38
C GLY A 147 18.26 0.73 -0.67
N ASP A 148 18.54 -0.53 -0.99
CA ASP A 148 17.77 -1.24 -2.02
C ASP A 148 16.32 -1.52 -1.57
N HIS A 149 16.09 -1.89 -0.30
CA HIS A 149 14.72 -2.09 0.21
C HIS A 149 13.97 -0.77 0.30
N MET A 150 14.68 0.33 0.61
CA MET A 150 14.13 1.68 0.55
C MET A 150 13.58 1.99 -0.85
N ARG A 151 14.38 1.75 -1.89
CA ARG A 151 13.98 1.95 -3.29
C ARG A 151 12.80 1.05 -3.68
N PHE A 152 12.83 -0.22 -3.27
CA PHE A 152 11.76 -1.18 -3.55
C PHE A 152 10.41 -0.71 -3.00
N PHE A 153 10.31 -0.47 -1.69
CA PHE A 153 9.04 -0.14 -1.07
C PHE A 153 8.53 1.24 -1.46
N CYS A 154 9.41 2.24 -1.59
CA CYS A 154 9.01 3.57 -2.05
C CYS A 154 8.49 3.55 -3.50
N PHE A 155 9.13 2.79 -4.39
CA PHE A 155 8.63 2.61 -5.77
C PHE A 155 7.27 1.91 -5.79
N GLN A 156 7.11 0.83 -5.02
CA GLN A 156 5.84 0.09 -4.93
C GLN A 156 4.72 0.98 -4.36
N GLY A 157 5.02 1.80 -3.36
CA GLY A 157 4.07 2.78 -2.82
C GLY A 157 3.68 3.84 -3.86
N ALA A 158 4.65 4.41 -4.58
CA ALA A 158 4.38 5.36 -5.65
C ALA A 158 3.52 4.73 -6.77
N LEU A 159 3.79 3.48 -7.13
CA LEU A 159 3.00 2.73 -8.10
C LEU A 159 1.55 2.56 -7.63
N VAL A 160 1.34 2.14 -6.37
CA VAL A 160 -0.01 2.00 -5.79
C VAL A 160 -0.75 3.33 -5.80
N PHE A 161 -0.07 4.42 -5.47
CA PHE A 161 -0.64 5.78 -5.49
C PHE A 161 -1.07 6.20 -6.90
N VAL A 162 -0.16 6.14 -7.88
CA VAL A 162 -0.44 6.50 -9.28
C VAL A 162 -1.55 5.61 -9.84
N TYR A 163 -1.48 4.30 -9.61
CA TYR A 163 -2.50 3.35 -10.06
C TYR A 163 -3.88 3.71 -9.49
N SER A 164 -3.96 4.05 -8.20
CA SER A 164 -5.23 4.41 -7.56
C SER A 164 -5.81 5.72 -8.09
N ILE A 165 -4.95 6.70 -8.42
CA ILE A 165 -5.39 7.94 -9.10
C ILE A 165 -5.94 7.61 -10.49
N VAL A 166 -5.20 6.82 -11.27
CA VAL A 166 -5.63 6.41 -12.62
C VAL A 166 -6.96 5.67 -12.58
N GLU A 167 -7.15 4.72 -11.66
CA GLU A 167 -8.45 4.05 -11.47
C GLU A 167 -9.56 5.05 -11.13
N THR A 168 -9.29 6.00 -10.23
CA THR A 168 -10.28 7.02 -9.84
C THR A 168 -10.68 7.90 -11.03
N LEU A 169 -9.71 8.32 -11.85
CA LEU A 169 -9.97 9.15 -13.03
C LEU A 169 -10.68 8.35 -14.13
N LEU A 170 -10.27 7.11 -14.38
CA LEU A 170 -10.88 6.25 -15.38
C LEU A 170 -12.31 5.85 -14.99
N ALA A 171 -12.58 5.61 -13.71
CA ALA A 171 -13.92 5.30 -13.21
C ALA A 171 -14.92 6.46 -13.41
N ALA A 172 -14.43 7.70 -13.57
CA ALA A 172 -15.27 8.85 -13.91
C ALA A 172 -15.63 8.93 -15.40
N ILE A 173 -14.90 8.22 -16.28
CA ILE A 173 -15.03 8.31 -17.73
C ILE A 173 -15.58 7.02 -18.34
N LEU A 174 -15.14 5.86 -17.85
CA LEU A 174 -15.51 4.56 -18.38
C LEU A 174 -16.83 4.04 -17.79
N SER A 175 -17.54 3.25 -18.57
CA SER A 175 -18.77 2.60 -18.12
C SER A 175 -18.51 1.54 -17.05
N THR A 176 -19.52 1.28 -16.23
CA THR A 176 -19.50 0.22 -15.20
C THR A 176 -19.32 -1.18 -15.77
N ALA A 177 -19.59 -1.38 -17.07
CA ALA A 177 -19.31 -2.63 -17.77
C ALA A 177 -17.81 -2.87 -17.97
N LEU A 178 -17.02 -1.82 -18.19
CA LEU A 178 -15.56 -1.91 -18.36
C LEU A 178 -14.81 -1.84 -17.03
N MET A 179 -15.36 -1.09 -16.06
CA MET A 179 -14.79 -0.95 -14.71
C MET A 179 -15.81 -1.36 -13.64
N PRO A 180 -16.12 -2.67 -13.52
CA PRO A 180 -17.01 -3.14 -12.48
C PRO A 180 -16.43 -2.75 -11.10
N HIS A 181 -17.26 -2.11 -10.27
CA HIS A 181 -16.88 -1.56 -8.97
C HIS A 181 -15.80 -0.46 -9.00
N GLY A 182 -15.55 0.16 -10.16
CA GLY A 182 -14.56 1.24 -10.30
C GLY A 182 -13.10 0.76 -10.32
N HIS A 183 -12.87 -0.53 -10.57
CA HIS A 183 -11.55 -1.13 -10.70
C HIS A 183 -11.24 -1.52 -12.14
N LEU A 184 -9.95 -1.50 -12.49
CA LEU A 184 -9.50 -2.01 -13.78
C LEU A 184 -9.70 -3.53 -13.87
N PRO A 185 -10.04 -4.07 -15.05
CA PRO A 185 -10.21 -5.50 -15.22
C PRO A 185 -8.88 -6.23 -14.97
N PHE A 186 -8.96 -7.46 -14.43
CA PHE A 186 -7.81 -8.30 -14.09
C PHE A 186 -6.77 -8.40 -15.23
N ILE A 187 -7.25 -8.51 -16.48
CA ILE A 187 -6.40 -8.61 -17.69
C ILE A 187 -5.47 -7.40 -17.88
N VAL A 188 -5.81 -6.23 -17.34
CA VAL A 188 -4.99 -5.00 -17.43
C VAL A 188 -4.12 -4.84 -16.19
N GLY A 189 -4.70 -4.99 -15.00
CA GLY A 189 -3.97 -4.71 -13.78
C GLY A 189 -3.02 -5.82 -13.33
N TRP A 190 -3.30 -7.09 -13.64
CA TRP A 190 -2.40 -8.20 -13.32
C TRP A 190 -1.05 -8.11 -14.03
N PRO A 191 -0.96 -7.84 -15.35
CA PRO A 191 0.33 -7.61 -16.01
C PRO A 191 1.14 -6.46 -15.38
N ILE A 192 0.48 -5.40 -14.90
CA ILE A 192 1.14 -4.29 -14.22
C ILE A 192 1.77 -4.76 -12.89
N VAL A 193 1.05 -5.58 -12.14
CA VAL A 193 1.57 -6.20 -10.90
C VAL A 193 2.80 -7.08 -11.20
N VAL A 194 2.69 -7.98 -12.18
CA VAL A 194 3.78 -8.89 -12.54
C VAL A 194 5.00 -8.12 -13.03
N ALA A 195 4.79 -7.16 -13.93
CA ALA A 195 5.88 -6.35 -14.49
C ALA A 195 6.56 -5.51 -13.41
N SER A 196 5.80 -4.89 -12.50
CA SER A 196 6.38 -4.08 -11.43
C SER A 196 7.21 -4.92 -10.45
N LEU A 197 6.71 -6.10 -10.08
CA LEU A 197 7.43 -7.04 -9.23
C LEU A 197 8.70 -7.52 -9.92
N ALA A 198 8.62 -7.94 -11.19
CA ALA A 198 9.80 -8.36 -11.95
C ALA A 198 10.85 -7.25 -12.08
N ALA A 199 10.41 -6.01 -12.35
CA ALA A 199 11.29 -4.86 -12.50
C ALA A 199 11.98 -4.48 -11.17
N THR A 200 11.25 -4.48 -10.07
CA THR A 200 11.77 -4.05 -8.76
C THR A 200 12.38 -5.17 -7.94
N GLY A 201 12.15 -6.43 -8.32
CA GLY A 201 12.59 -7.59 -7.57
C GLY A 201 14.07 -7.63 -7.26
N HIS A 202 14.91 -7.16 -8.19
CA HIS A 202 16.34 -7.09 -7.97
C HIS A 202 16.72 -6.20 -6.77
N TRP A 203 16.01 -5.10 -6.51
CA TRP A 203 16.23 -4.29 -5.31
C TRP A 203 15.90 -5.07 -4.03
N PHE A 204 14.85 -5.89 -4.05
CA PHE A 204 14.51 -6.70 -2.88
C PHE A 204 15.56 -7.79 -2.59
N PHE A 205 16.10 -8.45 -3.62
CA PHE A 205 17.02 -9.59 -3.43
C PHE A 205 18.49 -9.23 -3.27
N ARG A 206 18.93 -8.07 -3.78
CA ARG A 206 20.35 -7.68 -3.75
C ARG A 206 21.00 -7.74 -2.36
N PRO A 207 20.37 -7.30 -1.26
CA PRO A 207 20.97 -7.42 0.07
C PRO A 207 21.33 -8.87 0.45
N PHE A 208 20.44 -9.82 0.17
CA PHE A 208 20.67 -11.25 0.46
C PHE A 208 21.76 -11.87 -0.41
N ILE A 209 21.82 -11.44 -1.68
CA ILE A 209 22.87 -11.89 -2.61
C ILE A 209 24.23 -11.35 -2.15
N ARG A 210 24.33 -10.07 -1.79
CA ARG A 210 25.58 -9.47 -1.28
C ARG A 210 26.04 -10.11 0.03
N ALA A 211 25.12 -10.51 0.88
CA ALA A 211 25.41 -11.19 2.13
C ALA A 211 25.88 -12.65 1.94
N GLY A 212 25.99 -13.14 0.70
CA GLY A 212 26.37 -14.52 0.41
C GLY A 212 25.32 -15.54 0.89
N THR A 213 24.09 -15.11 1.20
CA THR A 213 23.04 -16.03 1.66
C THR A 213 22.71 -17.07 0.59
N LEU A 214 22.71 -16.65 -0.68
CA LEU A 214 22.49 -17.57 -1.79
C LEU A 214 23.64 -18.57 -1.93
N ASP A 215 24.89 -18.10 -1.87
CA ASP A 215 26.08 -18.96 -1.95
C ASP A 215 26.13 -19.94 -0.78
N TYR A 216 25.79 -19.47 0.43
CA TYR A 216 25.64 -20.32 1.60
C TYR A 216 24.60 -21.42 1.37
N LEU A 217 23.40 -21.08 0.91
CA LEU A 217 22.36 -22.07 0.64
C LEU A 217 22.76 -23.08 -0.43
N LEU A 218 23.37 -22.62 -1.54
CA LEU A 218 23.81 -23.49 -2.63
C LEU A 218 24.90 -24.46 -2.17
N ASN A 219 25.89 -23.96 -1.41
CA ASN A 219 27.00 -24.77 -0.91
C ASN A 219 26.59 -25.73 0.21
N HIS A 220 25.63 -25.36 1.06
CA HIS A 220 25.24 -26.16 2.23
C HIS A 220 24.16 -27.22 1.92
N TYR A 221 23.30 -26.98 0.93
CA TYR A 221 22.22 -27.90 0.57
C TYR A 221 22.51 -28.75 -0.69
N ALA A 222 23.77 -28.77 -1.16
CA ALA A 222 24.24 -29.64 -2.24
C ALA A 222 23.32 -29.65 -3.48
N LEU A 223 22.89 -28.46 -3.93
CA LEU A 223 22.26 -28.30 -5.24
C LEU A 223 23.29 -28.23 -6.38
N VAL A 224 24.56 -28.50 -6.06
CA VAL A 224 25.69 -28.73 -6.95
C VAL A 224 26.50 -29.89 -6.42
#